data_AF-A0A812WCG3-F1
#
_entry.id   AF-A0A812WCG3-F1
#
_cell.length_a   1.000
_cell.length_b   1.000
_cell.length_c   1.000
_cell.angle_alpha   90.00
_cell.angle_beta   90.00
_cell.angle_gamma   90.00
#
_symmetry.space_group_name_H-M   'P 1'
#
loop_
_entity.id
_entity.type
_entity.pdbx_description
1 polymer ?
#
loop_
_entity_poly.entity_id
_entity_poly.type
_entity_poly.pdbx_seq_one_letter_code
_entity_poly.pdbx_strand_id
1 'polypeptide(L)'
;KITLELLKRFRLCHTCPDGDADFVRVGGGRDGGYLLCGSAARNLTLAISIGIRGMDPFGAALSEEFGPRVEGFDCTGNSYACPPSYSRCRFHFNPLCVGKPFDGMPASQFLMLPEILDLYAKPSDEMLLKIDCEGCEWSVLPQIHPDVLRRFRMIIMEAHWLEKQEKHPVYAK
;
A
#
# COMPACT_ATOMS: atom_id res chain seq x y z
N LYS A 1 9.36 -22.14 8.02
CA LYS A 1 8.07 -22.73 7.59
C LYS A 1 6.97 -21.78 8.03
N ILE A 2 6.01 -21.45 7.16
CA ILE A 2 4.90 -20.53 7.54
C ILE A 2 3.92 -21.28 8.45
N THR A 3 3.51 -20.69 9.58
CA THR A 3 2.57 -21.35 10.51
C THR A 3 1.14 -21.18 10.04
N LEU A 4 0.30 -22.20 10.25
CA LEU A 4 -1.14 -22.12 9.96
C LEU A 4 -1.81 -20.98 10.75
N GLU A 5 -1.35 -20.71 11.97
CA GLU A 5 -1.87 -19.60 12.78
C GLU A 5 -1.64 -18.24 12.13
N LEU A 6 -0.46 -18.03 11.53
CA LEU A 6 -0.17 -16.80 10.80
C LEU A 6 -1.03 -16.70 9.53
N LEU A 7 -1.13 -17.79 8.75
CA LEU A 7 -1.95 -17.82 7.54
C LEU A 7 -3.44 -17.51 7.80
N LYS A 8 -3.97 -17.91 8.97
CA LYS A 8 -5.35 -17.58 9.35
C LYS A 8 -5.59 -16.07 9.52
N ARG A 9 -4.54 -15.27 9.78
CA ARG A 9 -4.62 -13.81 9.92
C ARG A 9 -4.80 -13.10 8.57
N PHE A 10 -4.43 -13.76 7.47
CA PHE A 10 -4.59 -13.24 6.11
C PHE A 10 -5.92 -13.63 5.44
N ARG A 11 -6.87 -14.15 6.20
CA ARG A 11 -8.20 -14.43 5.67
C ARG A 11 -8.82 -13.13 5.17
N LEU A 12 -9.21 -13.11 3.91
CA LEU A 12 -9.94 -12.00 3.34
C LEU A 12 -11.27 -11.83 4.08
N CYS A 13 -11.52 -10.60 4.54
CA CYS A 13 -12.77 -10.25 5.22
C CYS A 13 -13.92 -9.97 4.23
N HIS A 14 -13.62 -9.95 2.93
CA HIS A 14 -14.57 -9.65 1.86
C HIS A 14 -14.17 -10.33 0.55
N THR A 15 -15.13 -10.43 -0.37
CA THR A 15 -14.91 -10.85 -1.74
C THR A 15 -15.08 -9.65 -2.68
N CYS A 16 -14.55 -9.75 -3.89
CA CYS A 16 -14.86 -8.76 -4.90
C CYS A 16 -16.37 -8.74 -5.23
N PRO A 17 -16.94 -7.59 -5.62
CA PRO A 17 -18.36 -7.47 -5.96
C PRO A 17 -18.85 -8.50 -6.98
N ASP A 18 -18.07 -8.76 -8.03
CA ASP A 18 -18.39 -9.74 -9.08
C ASP A 18 -17.67 -11.09 -8.88
N GLY A 19 -17.23 -11.39 -7.65
CA GLY A 19 -16.52 -12.61 -7.30
C GLY A 19 -15.15 -12.75 -7.96
N ASP A 20 -14.69 -13.98 -8.19
CA ASP A 20 -13.33 -14.26 -8.66
C ASP A 20 -13.04 -13.68 -10.06
N ALA A 21 -14.07 -13.50 -10.89
CA ALA A 21 -13.94 -12.93 -12.23
C ALA A 21 -13.60 -11.42 -12.22
N ASP A 22 -13.77 -10.75 -11.08
CA ASP A 22 -13.46 -9.32 -10.92
C ASP A 22 -11.98 -9.05 -10.64
N PHE A 23 -11.20 -10.07 -10.30
CA PHE A 23 -9.79 -9.87 -10.02
C PHE A 23 -9.04 -9.45 -11.28
N VAL A 24 -8.41 -8.28 -11.21
CA VAL A 24 -7.49 -7.80 -12.22
C VAL A 24 -6.11 -7.59 -11.61
N ARG A 25 -5.08 -7.87 -12.41
CA ARG A 25 -3.69 -7.65 -12.02
C ARG A 25 -3.23 -6.31 -12.58
N VAL A 26 -2.82 -5.41 -11.70
CA VAL A 26 -2.37 -4.06 -12.05
C VAL A 26 -0.88 -3.93 -11.73
N GLY A 27 -0.11 -3.26 -12.57
CA GLY A 27 1.32 -3.03 -12.38
C GLY A 27 2.25 -4.01 -13.09
N GLY A 28 3.46 -4.18 -12.55
CA GLY A 28 4.55 -4.89 -13.23
C GLY A 28 4.24 -6.38 -13.41
N GLY A 29 4.56 -6.98 -14.57
CA GLY A 29 4.18 -8.37 -14.93
C GLY A 29 4.71 -9.50 -14.02
N ARG A 30 5.60 -9.18 -13.08
CA ARG A 30 6.15 -10.10 -12.08
C ARG A 30 6.13 -9.43 -10.71
N ASP A 31 7.21 -8.74 -10.40
CA ASP A 31 7.32 -7.90 -9.21
C ASP A 31 6.61 -6.55 -9.44
N GLY A 32 6.13 -5.94 -8.35
CA GLY A 32 5.41 -4.67 -8.37
C GLY A 32 4.06 -4.72 -9.08
N GLY A 33 3.41 -5.87 -9.13
CA GLY A 33 2.05 -6.01 -9.66
C GLY A 33 1.15 -6.82 -8.74
N TYR A 34 -0.04 -6.29 -8.47
CA TYR A 34 -0.94 -6.79 -7.44
C TYR A 34 -2.34 -7.08 -7.99
N LEU A 35 -3.03 -8.03 -7.35
CA LEU A 35 -4.44 -8.32 -7.62
C LEU A 35 -5.32 -7.34 -6.86
N LEU A 36 -6.34 -6.81 -7.53
CA LEU A 36 -7.38 -5.99 -6.94
C LEU A 36 -8.74 -6.32 -7.55
N CYS A 37 -9.82 -5.89 -6.89
CA CYS A 37 -11.18 -5.99 -7.44
C CYS A 37 -11.39 -4.86 -8.46
N GLY A 38 -11.46 -5.20 -9.74
CA GLY A 38 -11.49 -4.22 -10.84
C GLY A 38 -12.71 -3.29 -10.74
N SER A 39 -13.87 -3.84 -10.39
CA SER A 39 -15.10 -3.07 -10.15
C SER A 39 -14.94 -2.07 -9.00
N ALA A 40 -14.29 -2.47 -7.90
CA ALA A 40 -14.10 -1.62 -6.72
C ALA A 40 -13.04 -0.53 -6.93
N ALA A 41 -12.08 -0.77 -7.83
CA ALA A 41 -11.09 0.23 -8.24
C ALA A 41 -11.70 1.36 -9.07
N ARG A 42 -12.89 1.15 -9.67
CA ARG A 42 -13.62 2.23 -10.33
C ARG A 42 -14.00 3.28 -9.30
N ASN A 43 -13.82 4.55 -9.68
CA ASN A 43 -14.09 5.73 -8.86
C ASN A 43 -13.13 5.95 -7.69
N LEU A 44 -12.02 5.20 -7.59
CA LEU A 44 -10.94 5.60 -6.68
C LEU A 44 -10.46 7.00 -7.07
N THR A 45 -10.32 7.89 -6.08
CA THR A 45 -9.84 9.26 -6.29
C THR A 45 -8.44 9.46 -5.74
N LEU A 46 -8.06 8.67 -4.73
CA LEU A 46 -6.76 8.72 -4.08
C LEU A 46 -6.24 7.31 -3.81
N ALA A 47 -4.95 7.09 -4.02
CA ALA A 47 -4.25 5.93 -3.49
C ALA A 47 -3.01 6.37 -2.71
N ILE A 48 -2.77 5.72 -1.58
CA ILE A 48 -1.54 5.85 -0.80
C ILE A 48 -0.69 4.62 -1.08
N SER A 49 0.54 4.81 -1.52
CA SER A 49 1.48 3.73 -1.83
C SER A 49 2.72 3.85 -0.95
N ILE A 50 2.98 2.84 -0.11
CA ILE A 50 4.06 2.85 0.88
C ILE A 50 5.12 1.83 0.48
N GLY A 51 6.37 2.28 0.45
CA GLY A 51 7.55 1.49 0.09
C GLY A 51 7.55 1.22 -1.41
N ILE A 52 8.34 1.99 -2.13
CA ILE A 52 8.39 1.93 -3.59
C ILE A 52 9.82 1.79 -4.11
N ARG A 53 10.84 2.00 -3.28
CA ARG A 53 12.27 1.77 -3.56
C ARG A 53 12.73 2.25 -4.96
N GLY A 54 12.23 3.41 -5.40
CA GLY A 54 12.53 4.00 -6.71
C GLY A 54 11.74 3.44 -7.91
N MET A 55 10.78 2.53 -7.69
CA MET A 55 9.86 2.02 -8.69
C MET A 55 8.50 1.65 -8.10
N ASP A 56 7.43 2.31 -8.57
CA ASP A 56 6.06 1.90 -8.27
C ASP A 56 5.23 1.60 -9.53
N PRO A 57 5.54 0.51 -10.24
CA PRO A 57 4.79 0.15 -11.43
C PRO A 57 3.30 -0.11 -11.11
N PHE A 58 2.98 -0.56 -9.90
CA PHE A 58 1.60 -0.68 -9.43
C PHE A 58 0.91 0.68 -9.34
N GLY A 59 1.46 1.60 -8.56
CA GLY A 59 0.87 2.93 -8.36
C GLY A 59 0.73 3.70 -9.68
N ALA A 60 1.75 3.64 -10.54
CA ALA A 60 1.67 4.26 -11.86
C ALA A 60 0.57 3.63 -12.73
N ALA A 61 0.47 2.30 -12.79
CA ALA A 61 -0.54 1.62 -13.60
C ALA A 61 -1.95 1.84 -13.02
N LEU A 62 -2.11 1.80 -11.70
CA LEU A 62 -3.38 2.11 -11.03
C LEU A 62 -3.87 3.50 -11.40
N SER A 63 -2.98 4.49 -11.34
CA SER A 63 -3.28 5.88 -11.72
C SER A 63 -3.63 6.00 -13.20
N GLU A 64 -2.86 5.34 -14.07
CA GLU A 64 -3.09 5.36 -15.52
C GLU A 64 -4.42 4.71 -15.89
N GLU A 65 -4.74 3.54 -15.32
CA GLU A 65 -5.87 2.70 -15.71
C GLU A 65 -7.19 3.18 -15.08
N PHE A 66 -7.17 3.49 -13.78
CA PHE A 66 -8.36 3.78 -12.98
C PHE A 66 -8.51 5.27 -12.61
N GLY A 67 -7.44 6.06 -12.80
CA GLY A 67 -7.47 7.49 -12.62
C GLY A 67 -7.24 8.06 -11.21
N PRO A 68 -7.02 7.34 -10.09
CA PRO A 68 -6.74 8.01 -8.81
C PRO A 68 -5.43 8.80 -8.87
N ARG A 69 -5.33 9.87 -8.09
CA ARG A 69 -4.01 10.44 -7.75
C ARG A 69 -3.32 9.47 -6.80
N VAL A 70 -2.02 9.24 -6.99
CA VAL A 70 -1.22 8.37 -6.12
C VAL A 70 -0.21 9.21 -5.36
N GLU A 71 -0.25 9.11 -4.04
CA GLU A 71 0.77 9.65 -3.14
C GLU A 71 1.66 8.49 -2.70
N GLY A 72 2.86 8.44 -3.29
CA GLY A 72 3.88 7.44 -2.99
C GLY A 72 4.82 7.90 -1.89
N PHE A 73 5.17 7.01 -0.96
CA PHE A 73 6.01 7.32 0.22
C PHE A 73 7.17 6.33 0.33
N ASP A 74 8.39 6.86 0.27
CA ASP A 74 9.61 6.10 0.56
C ASP A 74 10.76 7.05 0.90
N CYS A 75 11.50 6.76 1.98
CA CYS A 75 12.65 7.54 2.39
C CYS A 75 14.01 6.83 2.24
N THR A 76 14.00 5.64 1.63
CA THR A 76 15.15 4.75 1.45
C THR A 76 15.54 4.57 -0.02
N GLY A 77 14.62 4.85 -0.95
CA GLY A 77 14.81 4.73 -2.38
C GLY A 77 15.06 6.05 -3.11
N ASN A 78 15.24 5.93 -4.43
CA ASN A 78 15.26 7.08 -5.34
C ASN A 78 13.84 7.63 -5.54
N SER A 79 13.74 8.85 -6.06
CA SER A 79 12.46 9.38 -6.52
C SER A 79 11.87 8.54 -7.64
N TYR A 80 10.55 8.56 -7.75
CA TYR A 80 9.80 7.89 -8.81
C TYR A 80 8.84 8.87 -9.48
N ALA A 81 8.60 8.66 -10.77
CA ALA A 81 7.67 9.43 -11.57
C ALA A 81 6.93 8.50 -12.54
N CYS A 82 5.76 8.96 -13.02
CA CYS A 82 5.02 8.24 -14.04
C CYS A 82 5.90 7.91 -15.26
N PRO A 83 5.82 6.70 -15.82
CA PRO A 83 6.45 6.37 -17.08
C PRO A 83 6.06 7.34 -18.19
N PRO A 84 6.97 7.76 -19.09
CA PRO A 84 6.64 8.68 -20.18
C PRO A 84 5.55 8.19 -21.14
N SER A 85 5.32 6.87 -21.20
CA SER A 85 4.26 6.26 -21.99
C SER A 85 2.86 6.38 -21.38
N TYR A 86 2.75 6.83 -20.13
CA TYR A 86 1.48 6.98 -19.42
C TYR A 86 0.96 8.40 -19.60
N SER A 87 -0.27 8.53 -20.09
CA SER A 87 -0.86 9.82 -20.49
C SER A 87 -1.80 10.40 -19.43
N ARG A 88 -2.30 9.57 -18.50
CA ARG A 88 -3.27 9.90 -17.47
C ARG A 88 -2.72 9.73 -16.05
N CYS A 89 -1.55 9.12 -15.90
CA CYS A 89 -0.91 8.88 -14.61
C CYS A 89 -0.66 10.18 -13.82
N ARG A 90 -1.06 10.17 -12.55
CA ARG A 90 -0.95 11.25 -11.56
C ARG A 90 -0.26 10.71 -10.31
N PHE A 91 1.04 10.47 -10.42
CA PHE A 91 1.87 9.97 -9.33
C PHE A 91 2.71 11.08 -8.71
N HIS A 92 2.61 11.23 -7.39
CA HIS A 92 3.36 12.19 -6.60
C HIS A 92 4.26 11.43 -5.62
N PHE A 93 5.57 11.65 -5.74
CA PHE A 93 6.54 11.02 -4.84
C PHE A 93 6.82 11.91 -3.63
N ASN A 94 6.73 11.31 -2.45
CA ASN A 94 7.04 11.91 -1.17
C ASN A 94 8.25 11.19 -0.55
N PRO A 95 9.39 11.88 -0.33
CA PRO A 95 10.61 11.28 0.22
C PRO A 95 10.56 11.08 1.74
N LEU A 96 9.42 10.58 2.25
CA LEU A 96 9.14 10.38 3.68
C LEU A 96 8.79 8.92 3.92
N CYS A 97 9.24 8.40 5.06
CA CYS A 97 8.87 7.07 5.51
C CYS A 97 7.54 7.13 6.25
N VAL A 98 6.80 6.02 6.22
CA VAL A 98 5.54 5.90 6.95
C VAL A 98 5.74 5.06 8.20
N GLY A 99 5.34 5.60 9.36
CA GLY A 99 5.43 4.91 10.65
C GLY A 99 6.37 5.59 11.64
N LYS A 100 6.81 4.80 12.63
CA LYS A 100 7.73 5.30 13.66
C LYS A 100 9.15 5.44 13.13
N PRO A 101 9.90 6.46 13.58
CA PRO A 101 11.33 6.54 13.35
C PRO A 101 12.03 5.27 13.85
N PHE A 102 13.04 4.85 13.10
CA PHE A 102 13.96 3.79 13.51
C PHE A 102 15.38 4.35 13.63
N ASP A 103 16.25 3.60 14.30
CA ASP A 103 17.58 4.06 14.70
C ASP A 103 18.38 4.59 13.50
N GLY A 104 18.92 5.80 13.68
CA GLY A 104 19.76 6.46 12.68
C GLY A 104 19.03 7.40 11.71
N MET A 105 17.71 7.54 11.79
CA MET A 105 16.96 8.51 10.98
C MET A 105 16.22 9.57 11.82
N PRO A 106 16.19 10.84 11.37
CA PRO A 106 15.52 11.91 12.09
C PRO A 106 13.99 11.74 12.04
N ALA A 107 13.30 12.09 13.13
CA ALA A 107 11.84 12.01 13.21
C ALA A 107 11.11 12.82 12.13
N SER A 108 11.71 13.92 11.65
CA SER A 108 11.18 14.76 10.57
C SER A 108 11.09 14.05 9.20
N GLN A 109 11.70 12.88 9.05
CA GLN A 109 11.64 12.06 7.83
C GLN A 109 10.46 11.07 7.84
N PHE A 110 9.63 11.09 8.90
CA PHE A 110 8.54 10.15 9.08
C PHE A 110 7.20 10.86 9.18
N LEU A 111 6.16 10.21 8.65
CA LEU A 111 4.76 10.54 8.90
C LEU A 111 4.01 9.29 9.30
N MET A 112 3.05 9.42 10.20
CA MET A 112 2.08 8.38 10.48
C MET A 112 0.97 8.40 9.43
N LEU A 113 0.34 7.25 9.16
CA LEU A 113 -0.75 7.15 8.18
C LEU A 113 -1.90 8.15 8.43
N PRO A 114 -2.34 8.42 9.67
CA PRO A 114 -3.36 9.45 9.92
C PRO A 114 -2.92 10.85 9.47
N GLU A 115 -1.66 11.23 9.69
CA GLU A 115 -1.11 12.53 9.28
C GLU A 115 -1.07 12.64 7.76
N ILE A 116 -0.74 11.54 7.06
CA ILE A 116 -0.82 11.47 5.59
C ILE A 116 -2.27 11.70 5.14
N LEU A 117 -3.25 11.08 5.79
CA LEU A 117 -4.65 11.29 5.43
C LEU A 117 -5.11 12.73 5.70
N ASP A 118 -4.64 13.38 6.76
CA ASP A 118 -4.97 14.78 7.04
C ASP A 118 -4.38 15.74 6.00
N LEU A 119 -3.20 15.43 5.46
CA LEU A 119 -2.54 16.24 4.44
C LEU A 119 -3.11 16.03 3.04
N TYR A 120 -3.42 14.78 2.69
CA TYR A 120 -3.67 14.40 1.30
C TYR A 120 -5.09 13.96 1.00
N ALA A 121 -5.86 13.47 1.99
CA ALA A 121 -7.20 12.95 1.75
C ALA A 121 -8.29 13.99 2.00
N LYS A 122 -9.32 13.94 1.17
CA LYS A 122 -10.58 14.68 1.33
C LYS A 122 -11.64 13.75 1.91
N PRO A 123 -12.67 14.29 2.60
CA PRO A 123 -13.78 13.48 3.10
C PRO A 123 -14.52 12.68 2.01
N SER A 124 -14.52 13.17 0.77
CA SER A 124 -15.17 12.53 -0.38
C SER A 124 -14.27 11.54 -1.12
N ASP A 125 -13.03 11.33 -0.68
CA ASP A 125 -12.11 10.46 -1.41
C ASP A 125 -12.45 8.98 -1.21
N GLU A 126 -12.47 8.26 -2.33
CA GLU A 126 -12.53 6.80 -2.35
C GLU A 126 -11.12 6.27 -2.47
N MET A 127 -10.65 5.62 -1.41
CA MET A 127 -9.21 5.42 -1.20
C MET A 127 -8.75 3.97 -1.30
N LEU A 128 -7.55 3.78 -1.82
CA LEU A 128 -6.79 2.54 -1.78
C LEU A 128 -5.49 2.72 -1.00
N LEU A 129 -5.10 1.73 -0.20
CA LEU A 129 -3.80 1.67 0.47
C LEU A 129 -2.99 0.50 -0.10
N LYS A 130 -1.75 0.75 -0.55
CA LYS A 130 -0.74 -0.27 -0.85
C LYS A 130 0.38 -0.18 0.17
N ILE A 131 0.78 -1.32 0.73
CA ILE A 131 1.92 -1.44 1.65
C ILE A 131 2.86 -2.54 1.15
N ASP A 132 4.09 -2.18 0.85
CA ASP A 132 5.17 -3.10 0.48
C ASP A 132 6.46 -2.34 0.76
N CYS A 133 6.96 -2.50 1.97
CA CYS A 133 8.05 -1.70 2.50
C CYS A 133 9.12 -2.57 3.16
N GLU A 134 9.31 -3.76 2.60
CA GLU A 134 10.46 -4.63 2.88
C GLU A 134 10.62 -4.90 4.38
N GLY A 135 9.52 -5.22 5.05
CA GLY A 135 9.47 -5.60 6.47
C GLY A 135 8.93 -4.53 7.42
N CYS A 136 8.72 -3.29 6.95
CA CYS A 136 8.12 -2.24 7.78
C CYS A 136 6.63 -2.50 8.08
N GLU A 137 5.96 -3.41 7.36
CA GLU A 137 4.53 -3.72 7.54
C GLU A 137 4.24 -4.10 9.00
N TRP A 138 5.16 -4.87 9.58
CA TRP A 138 5.05 -5.42 10.93
C TRP A 138 5.24 -4.39 12.03
N SER A 139 5.94 -3.30 11.75
CA SER A 139 6.07 -2.18 12.70
C SER A 139 4.96 -1.16 12.48
N VAL A 140 4.49 -0.95 11.26
CA VAL A 140 3.50 0.07 10.91
C VAL A 140 2.08 -0.35 11.27
N LEU A 141 1.64 -1.55 10.86
CA LEU A 141 0.24 -1.98 11.01
C LEU A 141 -0.27 -1.95 12.46
N PRO A 142 0.48 -2.42 13.48
CA PRO A 142 -0.01 -2.39 14.87
C PRO A 142 -0.21 -0.97 15.42
N GLN A 143 0.27 0.05 14.72
CA GLN A 143 0.15 1.45 15.13
C GLN A 143 -1.02 2.17 14.48
N ILE A 144 -1.67 1.55 13.49
CA ILE A 144 -2.77 2.16 12.76
C ILE A 144 -4.07 1.77 13.48
N HIS A 145 -4.82 2.77 13.93
CA HIS A 145 -6.14 2.53 14.50
C HIS A 145 -7.06 1.89 13.44
N PRO A 146 -7.86 0.86 13.77
CA PRO A 146 -8.73 0.21 12.80
C PRO A 146 -9.67 1.17 12.05
N ASP A 147 -10.10 2.28 12.68
CA ASP A 147 -10.93 3.29 12.01
C ASP A 147 -10.21 4.04 10.88
N VAL A 148 -8.88 4.17 10.97
CA VAL A 148 -8.07 4.73 9.89
C VAL A 148 -8.08 3.77 8.69
N LEU A 149 -7.91 2.48 8.94
CA LEU A 149 -7.96 1.44 7.89
C LEU A 149 -9.35 1.34 7.24
N ARG A 150 -10.44 1.55 8.02
CA ARG A 150 -11.82 1.54 7.50
C ARG A 150 -12.12 2.64 6.49
N ARG A 151 -11.29 3.68 6.40
CA ARG A 151 -11.43 4.73 5.39
C ARG A 151 -11.02 4.26 3.99
N PHE A 152 -10.30 3.14 3.88
CA PHE A 152 -9.88 2.60 2.60
C PHE A 152 -10.88 1.56 2.12
N ARG A 153 -11.27 1.68 0.85
CA ARG A 153 -12.11 0.69 0.17
C ARG A 153 -11.35 -0.61 -0.05
N MET A 154 -10.04 -0.50 -0.33
CA MET A 154 -9.16 -1.65 -0.54
C MET A 154 -7.80 -1.41 0.12
N ILE A 155 -7.26 -2.45 0.72
CA ILE A 155 -5.90 -2.50 1.26
C ILE A 155 -5.18 -3.66 0.55
N ILE A 156 -4.08 -3.34 -0.09
CA ILE A 156 -3.18 -4.27 -0.77
C ILE A 156 -1.88 -4.29 0.02
N MET A 157 -1.36 -5.47 0.30
CA MET A 157 -0.15 -5.61 1.10
C MET A 157 0.72 -6.76 0.61
N GLU A 158 2.02 -6.50 0.53
CA GLU A 158 3.05 -7.53 0.44
C GLU A 158 3.61 -7.80 1.84
N ALA A 159 3.37 -9.01 2.35
CA ALA A 159 3.84 -9.39 3.68
C ALA A 159 5.24 -10.01 3.59
N HIS A 160 6.26 -9.22 3.92
CA HIS A 160 7.66 -9.65 3.83
C HIS A 160 8.08 -10.57 4.97
N TRP A 161 9.02 -11.47 4.66
CA TRP A 161 9.72 -12.36 5.61
C TRP A 161 8.84 -13.36 6.37
N LEU A 162 7.75 -13.83 5.76
CA LEU A 162 6.87 -14.86 6.34
C LEU A 162 7.60 -16.19 6.60
N GLU A 163 8.79 -16.41 6.05
CA GLU A 163 9.62 -17.57 6.35
C GLU A 163 10.26 -17.54 7.74
N LYS A 164 10.38 -16.36 8.37
CA LYS A 164 10.98 -16.12 9.69
C LYS A 164 10.04 -16.54 10.82
N GLN A 165 9.99 -17.85 11.05
CA GLN A 165 9.07 -18.48 11.99
C GLN A 165 9.15 -17.91 13.42
N GLU A 166 10.33 -17.52 13.87
CA GLU A 166 10.58 -16.89 15.16
C GLU A 166 9.91 -15.51 15.33
N LYS A 167 9.53 -14.87 14.22
CA LYS A 167 8.84 -13.57 14.21
C LYS A 167 7.31 -13.68 14.15
N HIS A 168 6.76 -14.86 13.86
CA HIS A 168 5.31 -15.05 13.75
C HIS A 168 4.50 -14.60 14.98
N PRO A 169 4.98 -14.75 16.23
CA PRO A 169 4.26 -14.22 17.40
C PRO A 169 4.13 -12.68 17.41
N VAL A 170 4.97 -11.97 16.65
CA VAL A 170 4.86 -10.53 16.44
C VAL A 170 3.96 -10.24 15.25
N TYR A 171 4.11 -10.98 14.15
CA TYR A 171 3.32 -10.81 12.92
C TYR A 171 1.83 -11.12 13.08
N ALA A 172 1.47 -11.97 14.05
CA ALA A 172 0.10 -12.38 14.31
C ALA A 172 -0.64 -11.50 15.35
N LYS A 173 -0.01 -10.43 15.85
CA LYS A 173 -0.61 -9.45 16.76
C LYS A 173 -1.28 -8.33 15.97
#